data_AF-A0A139BNR0-F1
#
_entry.id   AF-A0A139BNR0-F1
#
_cell.length_a   1.000
_cell.length_b   1.000
_cell.length_c   1.000
_cell.angle_alpha   90.00
_cell.angle_beta   90.00
_cell.angle_gamma   90.00
#
_symmetry.space_group_name_H-M   'P 1'
#
loop_
_entity.id
_entity.type
_entity.pdbx_description
1 polymer ?
#
loop_
_entity_poly.entity_id
_entity_poly.type
_entity_poly.pdbx_seq_one_letter_code
_entity_poly.pdbx_strand_id
1 'polypeptide(L)' 'MHPSGVAEPSQSDRMLTDALKNALALVDVRVLDHFIVAGVGVLSFAERGML' A
#
# COMPACT_ATOMS: atom_id res chain seq x y z
N MET A 1 -4.41 -0.43 -9.80
CA MET A 1 -5.71 0.11 -10.26
C MET A 1 -6.80 -0.78 -9.69
N HIS A 2 -7.62 -0.30 -8.75
CA HIS A 2 -8.74 -1.06 -8.22
C HIS A 2 -9.94 -0.97 -9.17
N PRO A 3 -10.40 -2.09 -9.76
CA PRO A 3 -11.52 -2.09 -10.71
C PRO A 3 -12.86 -1.68 -10.07
N SER A 4 -12.97 -1.77 -8.75
CA SER A 4 -14.15 -1.35 -7.99
C SER A 4 -14.35 0.17 -7.96
N GLY A 5 -13.32 0.96 -8.32
CA GLY A 5 -13.36 2.42 -8.18
C GLY A 5 -13.23 2.92 -6.73
N VAL A 6 -13.08 2.03 -5.75
CA VAL A 6 -12.93 2.38 -4.32
C VAL A 6 -11.48 2.24 -3.91
N ALA A 7 -10.91 3.31 -3.34
CA ALA A 7 -9.51 3.36 -2.89
C ALA A 7 -9.28 2.76 -1.48
N GLU A 8 -10.32 2.17 -0.88
CA GLU A 8 -10.23 1.50 0.41
C GLU A 8 -9.34 0.24 0.28
N PRO A 9 -8.32 0.07 1.14
CA PRO A 9 -7.46 -1.10 1.10
C PRO A 9 -8.19 -2.38 1.46
N SER A 10 -7.93 -3.44 0.70
CA SER A 10 -8.31 -4.81 1.04
C SER A 10 -7.35 -5.40 2.09
N GLN A 11 -7.69 -6.59 2.61
CA GLN A 11 -6.76 -7.35 3.45
C GLN A 11 -5.49 -7.74 2.66
N SER A 12 -5.63 -8.11 1.40
CA SER A 12 -4.52 -8.49 0.53
C SER A 12 -3.53 -7.36 0.31
N ASP A 13 -4.02 -6.11 0.18
CA ASP A 13 -3.14 -4.93 0.02
C ASP A 13 -2.28 -4.71 1.28
N ARG A 14 -2.87 -4.89 2.46
CA ARG A 14 -2.13 -4.83 3.74
C ARG A 14 -1.08 -5.93 3.84
N MET A 15 -1.47 -7.18 3.58
CA MET A 15 -0.54 -8.31 3.62
C MET A 15 0.61 -8.15 2.62
N LEU A 16 0.33 -7.64 1.42
CA LEU A 16 1.36 -7.34 0.42
C LEU A 16 2.31 -6.24 0.92
N THR A 17 1.78 -5.19 1.51
CA THR A 17 2.58 -4.09 2.09
C THR A 17 3.53 -4.61 3.16
N ASP A 18 3.02 -5.44 4.08
CA ASP A 18 3.84 -6.04 5.14
C ASP A 18 4.91 -6.98 4.56
N ALA A 19 4.56 -7.80 3.56
CA ALA A 19 5.52 -8.68 2.90
C ALA A 19 6.63 -7.88 2.20
N LEU A 20 6.30 -6.79 1.51
CA LEU A 20 7.27 -5.91 0.86
C LEU A 20 8.18 -5.22 1.88
N LYS A 21 7.63 -4.69 2.98
CA LYS A 21 8.41 -4.10 4.08
C LYS A 21 9.43 -5.10 4.62
N ASN A 22 8.99 -6.31 4.93
CA ASN A 22 9.85 -7.36 5.48
C ASN A 22 10.94 -7.79 4.50
N ALA A 23 10.61 -7.94 3.22
CA ALA A 23 11.57 -8.36 2.20
C ALA A 23 12.63 -7.27 1.93
N LEU A 24 12.22 -6.00 1.81
CA LEU A 24 13.13 -4.89 1.51
C LEU A 24 14.01 -4.53 2.71
N ALA A 25 13.57 -4.79 3.94
CA ALA A 25 14.38 -4.61 5.15
C ALA A 25 15.64 -5.50 5.17
N LEU A 26 15.65 -6.63 4.46
CA LEU A 26 16.82 -7.52 4.36
C LEU A 26 18.00 -6.88 3.62
N VAL A 27 17.75 -5.82 2.86
CA VAL A 27 18.73 -5.10 2.04
C VAL A 27 18.73 -3.59 2.32
N ASP A 28 18.29 -3.20 3.52
CA ASP A 28 18.25 -1.80 3.99
C ASP A 28 17.47 -0.83 3.08
N VAL A 29 16.48 -1.35 2.33
CA VAL A 29 15.57 -0.56 1.51
C VAL A 29 14.24 -0.36 2.24
N ARG A 30 13.71 0.86 2.21
CA ARG A 30 12.44 1.20 2.87
C ARG A 30 11.29 1.33 1.87
N VAL A 31 10.11 0.82 2.24
CA VAL A 31 8.86 1.19 1.58
C VAL A 31 8.50 2.60 2.04
N LEU A 32 8.51 3.56 1.11
CA LEU A 32 8.19 4.95 1.42
C LEU A 32 6.68 5.19 1.48
N ASP A 33 5.94 4.58 0.55
CA ASP A 33 4.49 4.63 0.53
C ASP A 33 3.90 3.44 -0.25
N HIS A 34 2.62 3.15 -0.03
CA HIS A 34 1.79 2.31 -0.87
C HIS A 34 0.56 3.11 -1.27
N PHE A 35 0.45 3.45 -2.56
CA PHE A 35 -0.71 4.14 -3.10
C PHE A 35 -1.73 3.16 -3.69
N ILE A 36 -2.97 3.20 -3.19
CA ILE A 36 -4.10 2.58 -3.87
C ILE A 36 -4.72 3.59 -4.81
N VAL A 37 -4.70 3.28 -6.10
CA VAL A 37 -5.28 4.11 -7.17
C VAL A 37 -6.54 3.45 -7.70
N ALA A 38 -7.68 4.14 -7.59
CA ALA A 38 -9.00 3.65 -7.96
C ALA A 38 -9.83 4.76 -8.62
N GLY A 39 -9.98 4.71 -9.95
CA GLY A 39 -10.65 5.78 -10.70
C GLY A 39 -9.96 7.13 -10.49
N VAL A 40 -10.69 8.11 -9.96
CA VAL A 40 -10.16 9.44 -9.59
C VAL A 40 -9.65 9.52 -8.15
N GLY A 41 -9.82 8.44 -7.37
CA GLY A 41 -9.40 8.35 -5.98
C GLY A 41 -7.99 7.79 -5.84
N VAL A 42 -7.20 8.40 -4.95
CA VAL A 42 -5.90 7.91 -4.51
C VAL A 42 -5.88 7.91 -2.99
N LEU A 43 -5.34 6.84 -2.41
CA LEU A 43 -5.10 6.73 -0.97
C LEU A 43 -3.63 6.39 -0.73
N SER A 44 -2.95 7.18 0.09
CA SER A 44 -1.62 6.89 0.64
C SER A 44 -1.76 6.06 1.92
N PHE A 45 -0.96 5.00 2.04
CA PHE A 45 -0.87 4.24 3.29
C PHE A 45 -0.13 5.04 4.36
N ALA A 46 0.88 5.83 3.97
CA ALA A 46 1.67 6.63 4.89
C ALA A 46 0.80 7.70 5.57
N GLU A 47 0.02 8.45 4.80
CA GLU A 47 -0.88 9.48 5.32
C GLU A 47 -1.98 8.92 6.21
N ARG A 48 -2.36 7.65 6.01
CA ARG A 48 -3.36 6.93 6.80
C ARG A 48 -2.79 6.23 8.04
N GLY A 49 -1.48 6.32 8.29
CA GLY A 49 -0.81 5.64 9.40
C GLY A 49 -0.82 4.11 9.29
N MET A 50 -0.84 3.58 8.06
CA MET A 50 -0.86 2.14 7.76
C MET A 50 0.51 1.57 7.34
N LEU A 51 1.58 2.37 7.45
CA LEU A 51 2.96 1.99 7.14
C LEU A 51 3.83 1.93 8.38
#